data_AF-A0A2H6GQE2-F1
#
_entry.id   AF-A0A2H6GQE2-F1
#
_cell.length_a   1.000
_cell.length_b   1.000
_cell.length_c   1.000
_cell.angle_alpha   90.00
_cell.angle_beta   90.00
_cell.angle_gamma   90.00
#
_symmetry.space_group_name_H-M   'P 1'
#
loop_
_entity.id
_entity.type
_entity.pdbx_description
1 polymer ?
#
loop_
_entity_poly.entity_id
_entity_poly.type
_entity_poly.pdbx_seq_one_letter_code
_entity_poly.pdbx_strand_id
1 'polypeptide(L)'
;MSDKKYSFLINEASYKKEAYYAFSSKFEGRGAFESFYQSLPSDFYKDQFLRVSNLYLFMVKTGDWHLKDTGYNKNIEYFSNSYKAITIFSLIESLSDEEYVGFHGWLREQGEIFPIQDMDELNILHEKYKKSFGSIRRCVSFFENLPSNIKDNLCSSITIKGKSVQSIKKFAQILYDFRSKFVHQGDLILMLDSSPIFDVYNKNLILSKFSIELLQDTFEEGVIAYFNNKITQ
;
A
#
# COMPACT_ATOMS: atom_id res chain seq x y z
N MET A 1 24.99 -21.28 -0.04
CA MET A 1 23.63 -21.33 0.54
C MET A 1 22.67 -21.55 -0.62
N SER A 2 22.31 -22.80 -0.90
CA SER A 2 21.45 -23.19 -2.01
C SER A 2 19.97 -23.27 -1.58
N ASP A 3 19.09 -22.98 -2.54
CA ASP A 3 17.71 -23.49 -2.68
C ASP A 3 16.71 -23.24 -1.56
N LYS A 4 16.32 -21.98 -1.35
CA LYS A 4 14.91 -21.68 -1.02
C LYS A 4 14.36 -20.70 -2.04
N LYS A 5 14.16 -21.18 -3.27
CA LYS A 5 13.73 -20.32 -4.38
C LYS A 5 12.29 -19.80 -4.17
N TYR A 6 11.44 -20.50 -3.40
CA TYR A 6 10.05 -20.12 -3.08
C TYR A 6 9.62 -20.65 -1.70
N SER A 7 9.63 -19.83 -0.65
CA SER A 7 9.38 -20.29 0.73
C SER A 7 7.92 -20.61 1.02
N PHE A 8 6.98 -19.94 0.37
CA PHE A 8 5.55 -20.13 0.57
C PHE A 8 5.02 -21.30 -0.26
N LEU A 9 5.70 -21.72 -1.32
CA LEU A 9 5.36 -22.95 -2.04
C LEU A 9 5.70 -24.23 -1.26
N ILE A 10 6.60 -24.19 -0.27
CA ILE A 10 6.95 -25.36 0.55
C ILE A 10 5.72 -25.91 1.29
N ASN A 11 4.80 -25.03 1.70
CA ASN A 11 3.54 -25.41 2.34
C ASN A 11 2.34 -24.80 1.60
N GLU A 12 2.36 -24.93 0.27
CA GLU A 12 1.39 -24.31 -0.65
C GLU A 12 -0.06 -24.56 -0.22
N ALA A 13 -0.40 -25.79 0.19
CA ALA A 13 -1.76 -26.14 0.60
C ALA A 13 -2.27 -25.30 1.79
N SER A 14 -1.44 -25.08 2.81
CA SER A 14 -1.80 -24.26 3.97
C SER A 14 -1.90 -22.79 3.59
N TYR A 15 -0.89 -22.26 2.91
CA TYR A 15 -0.86 -20.85 2.51
C TYR A 15 -1.96 -20.51 1.52
N LYS A 16 -2.34 -21.44 0.64
CA LYS A 16 -3.47 -21.26 -0.28
C LYS A 16 -4.81 -21.26 0.45
N LYS A 17 -4.93 -21.99 1.57
CA LYS A 17 -6.12 -21.90 2.43
C LYS A 17 -6.24 -20.51 3.04
N GLU A 18 -5.14 -20.00 3.59
CA GLU A 18 -5.05 -18.65 4.17
C GLU A 18 -5.25 -17.55 3.12
N ALA A 19 -4.69 -17.71 1.93
CA ALA A 19 -4.85 -16.75 0.86
C ALA A 19 -6.31 -16.60 0.43
N TYR A 20 -7.07 -17.70 0.40
CA TYR A 20 -8.50 -17.61 0.20
C TYR A 20 -9.20 -16.87 1.33
N TYR A 21 -8.85 -17.09 2.61
CA TYR A 21 -9.44 -16.30 3.70
C TYR A 21 -9.10 -14.81 3.62
N ALA A 22 -7.89 -14.49 3.14
CA ALA A 22 -7.46 -13.12 2.93
C ALA A 22 -8.33 -12.41 1.87
N PHE A 23 -8.72 -13.10 0.79
CA PHE A 23 -9.36 -12.50 -0.37
C PHE A 23 -10.75 -13.07 -0.72
N SER A 24 -11.39 -13.82 0.19
CA SER A 24 -12.64 -14.54 -0.13
C SER A 24 -13.76 -13.63 -0.62
N SER A 25 -13.80 -12.38 -0.13
CA SER A 25 -14.72 -11.31 -0.57
C SER A 25 -14.60 -10.97 -2.06
N LYS A 26 -13.47 -11.28 -2.69
CA LYS A 26 -13.15 -10.94 -4.08
C LYS A 26 -13.42 -12.06 -5.07
N PHE A 27 -13.91 -13.20 -4.60
CA PHE A 27 -14.22 -14.36 -5.43
C PHE A 27 -15.63 -14.85 -5.15
N GLU A 28 -16.35 -15.27 -6.19
CA GLU A 28 -17.71 -15.85 -6.06
C GLU A 28 -17.73 -17.15 -5.25
N GLY A 29 -16.56 -17.75 -5.00
CA GLY A 29 -16.42 -18.91 -4.15
C GLY A 29 -15.02 -19.51 -4.22
N ARG A 30 -14.83 -20.62 -3.50
CA ARG A 30 -13.55 -21.34 -3.47
C ARG A 30 -13.10 -21.77 -4.87
N GLY A 31 -14.02 -22.22 -5.71
CA GLY A 31 -13.71 -22.64 -7.09
C GLY A 31 -13.10 -21.53 -7.93
N ALA A 32 -13.69 -20.32 -7.91
CA ALA A 32 -13.18 -19.16 -8.64
C ALA A 32 -11.78 -18.75 -8.17
N PHE A 33 -11.53 -18.78 -6.86
CA PHE A 33 -10.21 -18.54 -6.28
C PHE A 33 -9.17 -19.57 -6.75
N GLU A 34 -9.51 -20.87 -6.73
CA GLU A 34 -8.59 -21.92 -7.16
C GLU A 34 -8.25 -21.78 -8.65
N SER A 35 -9.23 -21.48 -9.50
CA SER A 35 -9.01 -21.20 -10.92
C SER A 35 -8.09 -20.01 -11.14
N PHE A 36 -8.31 -18.89 -10.43
CA PHE A 36 -7.44 -17.72 -10.48
C PHE A 36 -6.00 -18.05 -10.04
N TYR A 37 -5.84 -18.77 -8.93
CA TYR A 37 -4.53 -19.13 -8.43
C TYR A 37 -3.77 -20.06 -9.40
N GLN A 38 -4.49 -20.99 -10.04
CA GLN A 38 -3.91 -21.90 -11.05
C GLN A 38 -3.52 -21.17 -12.33
N SER A 39 -4.21 -20.08 -12.70
CA SER A 39 -3.86 -19.31 -13.90
C SER A 39 -2.62 -18.43 -13.74
N LEU A 40 -2.09 -18.25 -12.52
CA LEU A 40 -0.83 -17.53 -12.30
C LEU A 40 0.32 -18.21 -13.07
N PRO A 41 1.09 -17.46 -13.89
CA PRO A 41 1.90 -18.05 -14.96
C PRO A 41 3.20 -18.72 -14.49
N SER A 42 3.64 -18.46 -13.26
CA SER A 42 4.88 -19.04 -12.73
C SER A 42 4.86 -19.23 -11.22
N ASP A 43 5.74 -20.10 -10.74
CA ASP A 43 5.98 -20.32 -9.31
C ASP A 43 6.39 -19.03 -8.59
N PHE A 44 7.08 -18.12 -9.27
CA PHE A 44 7.41 -16.81 -8.72
C PHE A 44 6.15 -16.01 -8.38
N TYR A 45 5.18 -15.92 -9.29
CA TYR A 45 3.95 -15.17 -9.02
C TYR A 45 3.05 -15.89 -8.01
N LYS A 46 3.04 -17.23 -8.01
CA LYS A 46 2.34 -18.02 -7.00
C LYS A 46 2.91 -17.79 -5.60
N ASP A 47 4.24 -17.85 -5.45
CA ASP A 47 4.92 -17.58 -4.17
C ASP A 47 4.68 -16.14 -3.70
N GLN A 48 4.81 -15.15 -4.61
CA GLN A 48 4.51 -13.74 -4.33
C GLN A 48 3.06 -13.53 -3.87
N PHE A 49 2.09 -14.14 -4.57
CA PHE A 49 0.68 -14.05 -4.20
C PHE A 49 0.45 -14.63 -2.81
N LEU A 50 0.97 -15.82 -2.52
CA LEU A 50 0.85 -16.44 -1.20
C LEU A 50 1.50 -15.59 -0.09
N ARG A 51 2.69 -15.05 -0.35
CA ARG A 51 3.41 -14.16 0.58
C ARG A 51 2.58 -12.94 0.93
N VAL A 52 2.08 -12.22 -0.08
CA VAL A 52 1.27 -11.01 0.14
C VAL A 52 -0.04 -11.36 0.84
N SER A 53 -0.71 -12.43 0.43
CA SER A 53 -1.98 -12.86 1.03
C SER A 53 -1.82 -13.19 2.51
N ASN A 54 -0.77 -13.94 2.87
CA ASN A 54 -0.51 -14.36 4.23
C ASN A 54 -0.17 -13.16 5.14
N LEU A 55 0.74 -12.29 4.69
CA LEU A 55 1.09 -11.09 5.44
C LEU A 55 -0.14 -10.16 5.60
N TYR A 56 -0.93 -9.98 4.55
CA TYR A 56 -2.17 -9.22 4.63
C TYR A 56 -3.16 -9.81 5.63
N LEU A 57 -3.40 -11.13 5.58
CA LEU A 57 -4.32 -11.80 6.49
C LEU A 57 -3.96 -11.53 7.95
N PHE A 58 -2.71 -11.83 8.32
CA PHE A 58 -2.31 -11.82 9.73
C PHE A 58 -2.00 -10.43 10.28
N MET A 59 -1.42 -9.55 9.44
CA MET A 59 -0.95 -8.24 9.89
C MET A 59 -1.99 -7.14 9.71
N VAL A 60 -2.98 -7.36 8.84
CA VAL A 60 -3.98 -6.35 8.49
C VAL A 60 -5.40 -6.80 8.79
N LYS A 61 -5.84 -7.95 8.27
CA LYS A 61 -7.22 -8.41 8.46
C LYS A 61 -7.52 -8.86 9.88
N THR A 62 -6.61 -9.65 10.47
CA THR A 62 -6.78 -10.17 11.84
C THR A 62 -5.87 -9.49 12.86
N GLY A 63 -4.97 -8.62 12.40
CA GLY A 63 -3.97 -7.97 13.26
C GLY A 63 -4.52 -6.70 13.90
N ASP A 64 -4.96 -6.79 15.15
CA ASP A 64 -5.33 -5.63 15.96
C ASP A 64 -4.34 -5.43 17.11
N TRP A 65 -4.08 -4.16 17.45
CA TRP A 65 -3.28 -3.82 18.62
C TRP A 65 -4.15 -3.83 19.88
N HIS A 66 -3.78 -4.71 20.80
CA HIS A 66 -4.50 -4.89 22.06
C HIS A 66 -3.72 -4.38 23.27
N LEU A 67 -4.35 -3.55 24.09
CA LEU A 67 -3.88 -3.27 25.44
C LEU A 67 -4.35 -4.39 26.38
N LYS A 68 -3.44 -4.89 27.20
CA LYS A 68 -3.73 -5.96 28.18
C LYS A 68 -4.44 -5.46 29.45
N ASP A 69 -4.52 -4.14 29.66
CA ASP A 69 -5.08 -3.57 30.88
C ASP A 69 -6.61 -3.54 30.89
N THR A 70 -7.18 -3.95 32.02
CA THR A 70 -8.61 -4.21 32.22
C THR A 70 -9.48 -2.96 32.43
N GLY A 71 -8.99 -1.76 32.09
CA GLY A 71 -9.68 -0.49 32.33
C GLY A 71 -9.96 0.37 31.09
N TYR A 72 -9.45 -0.02 29.92
CA TYR A 72 -9.57 0.75 28.68
C TYR A 72 -10.19 -0.09 27.55
N ASN A 73 -10.66 0.57 26.49
CA ASN A 73 -11.07 -0.13 25.28
C ASN A 73 -9.90 -1.01 24.80
N LYS A 74 -10.19 -2.31 24.59
CA LYS A 74 -9.16 -3.31 24.25
C LYS A 74 -8.49 -3.07 22.90
N ASN A 75 -9.05 -2.23 22.04
CA ASN A 75 -8.48 -1.85 20.74
C ASN A 75 -8.22 -0.33 20.74
N ILE A 76 -6.99 0.06 20.43
CA ILE A 76 -6.66 1.46 20.15
C ILE A 76 -6.78 1.67 18.65
N GLU A 77 -7.96 2.06 18.20
CA GLU A 77 -8.31 2.11 16.77
C GLU A 77 -7.31 2.92 15.93
N TYR A 78 -6.94 4.13 16.36
CA TYR A 78 -5.98 4.97 15.62
C TYR A 78 -4.59 4.33 15.49
N PHE A 79 -4.15 3.55 16.50
CA PHE A 79 -2.85 2.88 16.48
C PHE A 79 -2.89 1.65 15.59
N SER A 80 -3.95 0.83 15.73
CA SER A 80 -4.26 -0.29 14.85
C SER A 80 -4.34 0.16 13.39
N ASN A 81 -5.09 1.22 13.09
CA ASN A 81 -5.30 1.70 11.73
C ASN A 81 -4.01 2.27 11.12
N SER A 82 -3.20 2.99 11.91
CA SER A 82 -1.88 3.45 11.46
C SER A 82 -0.99 2.28 11.08
N TYR A 83 -0.89 1.26 11.93
CA TYR A 83 -0.07 0.07 11.68
C TYR A 83 -0.54 -0.71 10.44
N LYS A 84 -1.85 -0.93 10.32
CA LYS A 84 -2.47 -1.60 9.18
C LYS A 84 -2.17 -0.84 7.89
N ALA A 85 -2.30 0.48 7.89
CA ALA A 85 -2.00 1.32 6.74
C ALA A 85 -0.53 1.20 6.31
N ILE A 86 0.41 1.30 7.25
CA ILE A 86 1.84 1.10 6.95
C ILE A 86 2.11 -0.27 6.33
N THR A 87 1.46 -1.30 6.86
CA THR A 87 1.60 -2.66 6.35
C THR A 87 1.07 -2.76 4.93
N ILE A 88 -0.13 -2.22 4.65
CA ILE A 88 -0.70 -2.16 3.30
C ILE A 88 0.26 -1.46 2.32
N PHE A 89 0.79 -0.29 2.69
CA PHE A 89 1.75 0.43 1.84
C PHE A 89 3.03 -0.37 1.59
N SER A 90 3.54 -1.05 2.61
CA SER A 90 4.73 -1.90 2.47
C SER A 90 4.46 -3.09 1.54
N LEU A 91 3.26 -3.67 1.59
CA LEU A 91 2.86 -4.76 0.69
C LEU A 91 2.73 -4.26 -0.76
N ILE A 92 2.10 -3.10 -0.98
CA ILE A 92 2.02 -2.44 -2.29
C ILE A 92 3.42 -2.20 -2.85
N GLU A 93 4.32 -1.61 -2.06
CA GLU A 93 5.70 -1.35 -2.45
C GLU A 93 6.46 -2.64 -2.82
N SER A 94 6.12 -3.77 -2.19
CA SER A 94 6.74 -5.09 -2.45
C SER A 94 6.22 -5.82 -3.68
N LEU A 95 5.07 -5.43 -4.23
CA LEU A 95 4.51 -5.98 -5.47
C LEU A 95 5.07 -5.30 -6.73
N SER A 96 5.74 -4.16 -6.56
CA SER A 96 6.25 -3.41 -7.69
C SER A 96 7.52 -4.03 -8.26
N ASP A 97 7.55 -4.17 -9.58
CA ASP A 97 8.73 -4.56 -10.35
C ASP A 97 9.66 -3.36 -10.62
N GLU A 98 9.33 -2.16 -10.12
CA GLU A 98 10.16 -0.98 -10.31
C GLU A 98 11.49 -1.11 -9.56
N GLU A 99 12.61 -0.86 -10.23
CA GLU A 99 13.94 -0.90 -9.62
C GLU A 99 14.07 0.16 -8.51
N TYR A 100 14.65 -0.24 -7.37
CA TYR A 100 15.00 0.68 -6.30
C TYR A 100 16.47 1.09 -6.44
N VAL A 101 16.70 2.38 -6.65
CA VAL A 101 18.02 2.98 -6.55
C VAL A 101 18.02 3.91 -5.34
N GLY A 102 18.99 3.77 -4.43
CA GLY A 102 19.12 4.69 -3.30
C GLY A 102 19.57 6.07 -3.78
N PHE A 103 19.09 7.15 -3.14
CA PHE A 103 19.37 8.53 -3.57
C PHE A 103 20.86 8.81 -3.81
N HIS A 104 21.73 8.35 -2.91
CA HIS A 104 23.17 8.52 -3.06
C HIS A 104 23.77 7.70 -4.23
N GLY A 105 23.24 6.50 -4.49
CA GLY A 105 23.62 5.71 -5.66
C GLY A 105 23.23 6.42 -6.95
N TRP A 106 21.99 6.90 -7.01
CA TRP A 106 21.48 7.70 -8.12
C TRP A 106 22.27 8.99 -8.35
N LEU A 107 22.70 9.68 -7.28
CA LEU A 107 23.56 10.86 -7.38
C LEU A 107 24.92 10.54 -8.01
N ARG A 108 25.54 9.39 -7.68
CA ARG A 108 26.82 9.00 -8.33
C ARG A 108 26.65 8.79 -9.84
N GLU A 109 25.49 8.35 -10.27
CA GLU A 109 25.21 8.07 -11.69
C GLU A 109 24.98 9.33 -12.52
N GLN A 110 24.70 10.50 -11.93
CA GLN A 110 24.59 11.75 -12.72
C GLN A 110 25.94 12.45 -12.99
N GLY A 111 27.06 11.83 -12.60
CA GLY A 111 28.42 12.34 -12.88
C GLY A 111 28.95 13.28 -11.80
N GLU A 112 29.68 14.34 -12.20
CA GLU A 112 30.29 15.31 -11.28
C GLU A 112 29.27 16.32 -10.73
N ILE A 113 28.39 15.85 -9.84
CA ILE A 113 27.42 16.72 -9.12
C ILE A 113 28.00 17.27 -7.80
N PHE A 114 29.15 16.75 -7.36
CA PHE A 114 29.75 17.18 -6.09
C PHE A 114 30.86 18.23 -6.32
N PRO A 115 30.94 19.28 -5.48
CA PRO A 115 30.07 19.54 -4.33
C PRO A 115 28.73 20.17 -4.73
N ILE A 116 27.66 19.75 -4.05
CA ILE A 116 26.34 20.41 -4.14
C ILE A 116 26.45 21.75 -3.40
N GLN A 117 26.13 22.84 -4.08
CA GLN A 117 26.48 24.20 -3.64
C GLN A 117 25.60 24.68 -2.48
N ASP A 118 24.33 24.30 -2.49
CA ASP A 118 23.36 24.72 -1.47
C ASP A 118 22.20 23.71 -1.28
N MET A 119 21.33 24.03 -0.32
CA MET A 119 20.16 23.22 0.01
C MET A 119 19.09 23.24 -1.10
N ASP A 120 19.00 24.30 -1.88
CA ASP A 120 17.99 24.41 -2.94
C ASP A 120 18.34 23.49 -4.11
N GLU A 121 19.62 23.44 -4.48
CA GLU A 121 20.15 22.48 -5.46
C GLU A 121 19.96 21.04 -4.99
N LEU A 122 20.25 20.74 -3.72
CA LEU A 122 19.99 19.43 -3.11
C LEU A 122 18.51 19.05 -3.19
N ASN A 123 17.60 20.00 -2.91
CA ASN A 123 16.17 19.78 -2.97
C ASN A 123 15.69 19.51 -4.41
N ILE A 124 16.22 20.23 -5.40
CA ILE A 124 15.91 19.99 -6.82
C ILE A 124 16.35 18.58 -7.24
N LEU A 125 17.57 18.17 -6.87
CA LEU A 125 18.09 16.83 -7.14
C LEU A 125 17.25 15.75 -6.46
N HIS A 126 16.86 15.99 -5.20
CA HIS A 126 16.03 15.06 -4.44
C HIS A 126 14.62 14.91 -5.03
N GLU A 127 14.01 15.99 -5.52
CA GLU A 127 12.71 15.91 -6.20
C GLU A 127 12.80 15.22 -7.58
N LYS A 128 13.90 15.43 -8.33
CA LYS A 128 14.18 14.66 -9.56
C LYS A 128 14.34 13.16 -9.26
N TYR A 129 15.07 12.83 -8.19
CA TYR A 129 15.21 11.47 -7.71
C TYR A 129 13.85 10.85 -7.35
N LYS A 130 13.04 11.50 -6.52
CA LYS A 130 11.72 10.99 -6.12
C LYS A 130 10.80 10.74 -7.32
N LYS A 131 10.86 11.60 -8.34
CA LYS A 131 10.12 11.39 -9.60
C LYS A 131 10.54 10.13 -10.35
N SER A 132 11.78 9.70 -10.21
CA SER A 132 12.39 8.64 -11.01
C SER A 132 12.54 7.33 -10.23
N PHE A 133 12.72 7.38 -8.92
CA PHE A 133 13.01 6.21 -8.08
C PHE A 133 12.29 6.26 -6.72
N GLY A 134 11.44 7.26 -6.50
CA GLY A 134 10.67 7.36 -5.27
C GLY A 134 9.65 6.25 -5.14
N SER A 135 9.59 5.64 -3.96
CA SER A 135 8.62 4.61 -3.55
C SER A 135 7.16 5.02 -3.73
N ILE A 136 6.88 6.33 -3.76
CA ILE A 136 5.57 6.88 -4.08
C ILE A 136 5.07 6.48 -5.47
N ARG A 137 5.96 6.26 -6.45
CA ARG A 137 5.59 5.82 -7.80
C ARG A 137 4.92 4.46 -7.78
N ARG A 138 5.46 3.53 -7.00
CA ARG A 138 4.92 2.18 -6.81
C ARG A 138 3.49 2.22 -6.29
N CYS A 139 3.26 3.09 -5.31
CA CYS A 139 1.93 3.32 -4.75
C CYS A 139 0.99 3.95 -5.79
N VAL A 140 1.43 5.02 -6.47
CA VAL A 140 0.64 5.67 -7.52
C VAL A 140 0.26 4.68 -8.61
N SER A 141 1.21 3.89 -9.11
CA SER A 141 0.98 2.87 -10.15
C SER A 141 -0.03 1.82 -9.69
N PHE A 142 0.06 1.36 -8.43
CA PHE A 142 -0.91 0.44 -7.85
C PHE A 142 -2.34 1.01 -7.89
N PHE A 143 -2.55 2.23 -7.38
CA PHE A 143 -3.86 2.86 -7.40
C PHE A 143 -4.33 3.23 -8.83
N GLU A 144 -3.41 3.58 -9.73
CA GLU A 144 -3.70 3.84 -11.14
C GLU A 144 -4.13 2.60 -11.92
N ASN A 145 -3.86 1.39 -11.42
CA ASN A 145 -4.30 0.14 -12.04
C ASN A 145 -5.66 -0.36 -11.52
N LEU A 146 -6.27 0.34 -10.56
CA LEU A 146 -7.60 -0.02 -10.04
C LEU A 146 -8.73 0.18 -11.07
N PRO A 147 -9.86 -0.52 -10.93
CA PRO A 147 -11.07 -0.23 -11.69
C PRO A 147 -11.53 1.22 -11.51
N SER A 148 -12.10 1.84 -12.56
CA SER A 148 -12.48 3.27 -12.55
C SER A 148 -13.49 3.62 -11.45
N ASN A 149 -14.48 2.75 -11.20
CA ASN A 149 -15.46 2.95 -10.13
C ASN A 149 -14.80 3.01 -8.74
N ILE A 150 -13.76 2.20 -8.49
CA ILE A 150 -13.01 2.23 -7.23
C ILE A 150 -12.20 3.53 -7.15
N LYS A 151 -11.52 3.93 -8.24
CA LYS A 151 -10.78 5.20 -8.29
C LYS A 151 -11.67 6.41 -8.00
N ASP A 152 -12.87 6.45 -8.57
CA ASP A 152 -13.84 7.51 -8.37
C ASP A 152 -14.32 7.55 -6.92
N ASN A 153 -14.64 6.38 -6.34
CA ASN A 153 -15.00 6.27 -4.93
C ASN A 153 -13.89 6.82 -4.02
N LEU A 154 -12.64 6.40 -4.24
CA LEU A 154 -11.48 6.88 -3.51
C LEU A 154 -11.31 8.40 -3.63
N CYS A 155 -11.38 8.94 -4.84
CA CYS A 155 -11.24 10.37 -5.09
C CYS A 155 -12.35 11.18 -4.41
N SER A 156 -13.57 10.63 -4.31
CA SER A 156 -14.70 11.24 -3.63
C SER A 156 -14.62 11.16 -2.09
N SER A 157 -13.83 10.22 -1.55
CA SER A 157 -13.70 10.00 -0.10
C SER A 157 -12.91 11.09 0.62
N ILE A 158 -12.09 11.86 -0.10
CA ILE A 158 -11.31 12.98 0.46
C ILE A 158 -11.72 14.27 -0.23
N THR A 159 -12.04 15.28 0.58
CA THR A 159 -12.41 16.62 0.11
C THR A 159 -11.41 17.65 0.65
N ILE A 160 -10.89 18.51 -0.23
CA ILE A 160 -9.99 19.62 0.11
C ILE A 160 -10.67 20.93 -0.29
N LYS A 161 -10.86 21.85 0.67
CA LYS A 161 -11.60 23.12 0.43
C LYS A 161 -12.97 22.91 -0.23
N GLY A 162 -13.71 21.90 0.23
CA GLY A 162 -15.04 21.58 -0.30
C GLY A 162 -15.05 20.93 -1.69
N LYS A 163 -13.90 20.60 -2.27
CA LYS A 163 -13.80 19.87 -3.55
C LYS A 163 -13.17 18.51 -3.37
N SER A 164 -13.77 17.47 -3.96
CA SER A 164 -13.19 16.13 -3.99
C SER A 164 -11.81 16.14 -4.64
N VAL A 165 -10.95 15.20 -4.25
CA VAL A 165 -9.65 15.01 -4.91
C VAL A 165 -9.88 14.70 -6.39
N GLN A 166 -9.17 15.42 -7.27
CA GLN A 166 -9.46 15.41 -8.72
C GLN A 166 -8.77 14.28 -9.47
N SER A 167 -7.81 13.58 -8.85
CA SER A 167 -7.10 12.48 -9.50
C SER A 167 -6.61 11.43 -8.51
N ILE A 168 -6.60 10.18 -8.96
CA ILE A 168 -6.11 9.05 -8.16
C ILE A 168 -4.64 9.23 -7.77
N LYS A 169 -3.84 9.85 -8.63
CA LYS A 169 -2.46 10.21 -8.33
C LYS A 169 -2.37 11.15 -7.13
N LYS A 170 -3.21 12.19 -7.07
CA LYS A 170 -3.21 13.12 -5.94
C LYS A 170 -3.69 12.43 -4.67
N PHE A 171 -4.68 11.54 -4.78
CA PHE A 171 -5.16 10.71 -3.68
C PHE A 171 -4.04 9.83 -3.11
N ALA A 172 -3.35 9.06 -3.96
CA ALA A 172 -2.22 8.22 -3.57
C ALA A 172 -1.08 9.03 -2.91
N GLN A 173 -0.81 10.24 -3.42
CA GLN A 173 0.18 11.14 -2.80
C GLN A 173 -0.20 11.56 -1.38
N ILE A 174 -1.48 11.89 -1.13
CA ILE A 174 -1.96 12.27 0.20
C ILE A 174 -1.77 11.11 1.18
N LEU A 175 -2.16 9.90 0.79
CA LEU A 175 -1.98 8.74 1.65
C LEU A 175 -0.50 8.39 1.88
N TYR A 176 0.33 8.55 0.85
CA TYR A 176 1.77 8.37 0.98
C TYR A 176 2.39 9.37 1.95
N ASP A 177 1.93 10.62 1.93
CA ASP A 177 2.36 11.64 2.89
C ASP A 177 1.98 11.25 4.33
N PHE A 178 0.78 10.69 4.55
CA PHE A 178 0.38 10.19 5.87
C PHE A 178 1.28 9.03 6.34
N ARG A 179 1.53 8.05 5.46
CA ARG A 179 2.48 6.96 5.69
C ARG A 179 3.87 7.51 6.06
N SER A 180 4.35 8.48 5.27
CA SER A 180 5.67 9.10 5.44
C SER A 180 5.81 9.81 6.79
N LYS A 181 4.81 10.62 7.18
CA LYS A 181 4.78 11.29 8.48
C LYS A 181 4.80 10.31 9.64
N PHE A 182 4.00 9.23 9.59
CA PHE A 182 4.05 8.20 10.62
C PHE A 182 5.44 7.57 10.75
N VAL A 183 6.03 7.13 9.63
CA VAL A 183 7.32 6.43 9.64
C VAL A 183 8.48 7.34 10.09
N HIS A 184 8.48 8.60 9.70
CA HIS A 184 9.60 9.51 9.96
C HIS A 184 9.42 10.41 11.18
N GLN A 185 8.20 10.66 11.61
CA GLN A 185 7.87 11.63 12.67
C GLN A 185 7.07 11.00 13.82
N GLY A 186 6.57 9.77 13.67
CA GLY A 186 5.70 9.11 14.65
C GLY A 186 4.26 9.63 14.65
N ASP A 187 3.90 10.44 13.66
CA ASP A 187 2.56 11.03 13.53
C ASP A 187 1.52 9.96 13.18
N LEU A 188 0.59 9.72 14.10
CA LEU A 188 -0.50 8.76 13.89
C LEU A 188 -1.39 9.15 12.70
N ILE A 189 -1.81 8.16 11.93
CA ILE A 189 -2.69 8.35 10.77
C ILE A 189 -4.14 8.39 11.27
N LEU A 190 -4.57 9.56 11.72
CA LEU A 190 -5.92 9.76 12.23
C LEU A 190 -6.98 9.73 11.12
N MET A 191 -6.59 9.98 9.87
CA MET A 191 -7.51 10.15 8.73
C MET A 191 -8.17 8.86 8.22
N LEU A 192 -7.95 7.72 8.87
CA LEU A 192 -8.43 6.38 8.50
C LEU A 192 -9.47 5.82 9.49
N ASP A 193 -10.17 6.70 10.19
CA ASP A 193 -11.24 6.32 11.10
C ASP A 193 -12.52 5.92 10.34
N SER A 194 -13.39 5.17 11.00
CA SER A 194 -14.72 4.82 10.54
C SER A 194 -15.65 6.03 10.40
N SER A 195 -15.40 7.11 11.15
CA SER A 195 -16.18 8.34 11.12
C SER A 195 -15.54 9.43 10.24
N PRO A 196 -16.33 10.35 9.65
CA PRO A 196 -15.76 11.48 8.92
C PRO A 196 -14.89 12.38 9.82
N ILE A 197 -13.68 12.69 9.37
CA ILE A 197 -12.70 13.48 10.12
C ILE A 197 -12.36 14.77 9.39
N PHE A 198 -12.30 15.86 10.15
CA PHE A 198 -11.70 17.12 9.73
C PHE A 198 -10.25 17.20 10.20
N ASP A 199 -9.35 17.59 9.29
CA ASP A 199 -7.93 17.80 9.60
C ASP A 199 -7.34 18.92 8.73
N VAL A 200 -6.09 19.29 8.98
CA VAL A 200 -5.35 20.31 8.24
C VAL A 200 -4.21 19.66 7.46
N TYR A 201 -4.35 19.59 6.14
CA TYR A 201 -3.30 19.14 5.23
C TYR A 201 -2.80 20.29 4.35
N ASN A 202 -1.49 20.55 4.40
CA ASN A 202 -0.84 21.65 3.67
C ASN A 202 -1.54 23.01 3.86
N LYS A 203 -1.88 23.34 5.11
CA LYS A 203 -2.62 24.56 5.52
C LYS A 203 -4.04 24.66 4.97
N ASN A 204 -4.60 23.57 4.44
CA ASN A 204 -5.97 23.52 3.94
C ASN A 204 -6.79 22.58 4.81
N LEU A 205 -8.03 22.98 5.11
CA LEU A 205 -9.00 22.09 5.74
C LEU A 205 -9.33 20.94 4.78
N ILE A 206 -9.22 19.72 5.30
CA ILE A 206 -9.61 18.50 4.62
C ILE A 206 -10.72 17.80 5.40
N LEU A 207 -11.65 17.19 4.68
CA LEU A 207 -12.65 16.26 5.20
C LEU A 207 -12.35 14.89 4.59
N SER A 208 -12.00 13.92 5.43
CA SER A 208 -11.86 12.52 5.03
C SER A 208 -13.09 11.74 5.48
N LYS A 209 -13.66 11.00 4.52
CA LYS A 209 -14.54 9.86 4.75
C LYS A 209 -13.83 8.54 4.38
N PHE A 210 -12.52 8.63 4.16
CA PHE A 210 -11.69 7.48 3.82
C PHE A 210 -11.37 6.73 5.11
N SER A 211 -11.74 5.46 5.18
CA SER A 211 -11.54 4.62 6.37
C SER A 211 -10.53 3.51 6.11
N ILE A 212 -10.10 2.84 7.18
CA ILE A 212 -9.23 1.66 7.05
C ILE A 212 -9.91 0.52 6.28
N GLU A 213 -11.22 0.34 6.43
CA GLU A 213 -11.99 -0.68 5.70
C GLU A 213 -12.00 -0.40 4.21
N LEU A 214 -12.18 0.87 3.81
CA LEU A 214 -12.11 1.26 2.40
C LEU A 214 -10.69 1.07 1.84
N LEU A 215 -9.65 1.34 2.63
CA LEU A 215 -8.27 1.06 2.25
C LEU A 215 -8.01 -0.45 2.08
N GLN A 216 -8.52 -1.28 2.99
CA GLN A 216 -8.42 -2.74 2.92
C GLN A 216 -9.14 -3.29 1.68
N ASP A 217 -10.39 -2.88 1.45
CA ASP A 217 -11.17 -3.28 0.28
C ASP A 217 -10.48 -2.91 -1.03
N THR A 218 -9.94 -1.69 -1.09
CA THR A 218 -9.16 -1.19 -2.23
C THR A 218 -7.87 -1.97 -2.44
N PHE A 219 -7.17 -2.30 -1.36
CA PHE A 219 -5.95 -3.09 -1.43
C PHE A 219 -6.25 -4.50 -1.99
N GLU A 220 -7.32 -5.13 -1.52
CA GLU A 220 -7.75 -6.44 -2.03
C GLU A 220 -8.04 -6.39 -3.53
N GLU A 221 -8.82 -5.41 -3.99
CA GLU A 221 -9.08 -5.19 -5.42
C GLU A 221 -7.77 -4.99 -6.21
N GLY A 222 -6.88 -4.15 -5.69
CA GLY A 222 -5.61 -3.83 -6.35
C GLY A 222 -4.66 -5.03 -6.45
N VAL A 223 -4.64 -5.91 -5.44
CA VAL A 223 -3.87 -7.16 -5.49
C VAL A 223 -4.43 -8.08 -6.57
N ILE A 224 -5.75 -8.28 -6.62
CA ILE A 224 -6.36 -9.14 -7.65
C ILE A 224 -6.13 -8.55 -9.04
N ALA A 225 -6.30 -7.24 -9.23
CA ALA A 225 -6.03 -6.57 -10.49
C ALA A 225 -4.56 -6.70 -10.92
N TYR A 226 -3.61 -6.52 -9.99
CA TYR A 226 -2.18 -6.68 -10.26
C TYR A 226 -1.87 -8.08 -10.81
N PHE A 227 -2.34 -9.14 -10.14
CA PHE A 227 -2.05 -10.50 -10.56
C PHE A 227 -2.82 -10.93 -11.82
N ASN A 228 -4.04 -10.42 -12.04
CA ASN A 228 -4.75 -10.59 -13.32
C ASN A 228 -3.96 -10.01 -14.49
N ASN A 229 -3.32 -8.85 -14.32
CA ASN A 229 -2.46 -8.27 -15.35
C ASN A 229 -1.22 -9.13 -15.65
N LYS A 230 -0.78 -9.98 -14.71
CA LYS A 230 0.33 -10.93 -14.94
C LYS A 230 -0.12 -12.19 -15.66
N ILE A 231 -1.41 -12.53 -15.61
CA ILE A 231 -1.99 -13.65 -16.34
C ILE A 231 -2.16 -13.29 -17.83
N THR A 232 -2.43 -12.03 -18.13
CA THR A 232 -2.71 -11.55 -19.49
C THR A 232 -1.46 -11.08 -20.27
N GLN A 233 -0.30 -11.03 -19.63
CA GLN A 233 1.01 -10.69 -20.22
C GLN A 233 1.78 -11.94 -20.61
#